data_AF-A0AAE9J0Q9-F1
#
_entry.id   AF-A0AAE9J0Q9-F1
#
_cell.length_a   1.000
_cell.length_b   1.000
_cell.length_c   1.000
_cell.angle_alpha   90.00
_cell.angle_beta   90.00
_cell.angle_gamma   90.00
#
_symmetry.space_group_name_H-M   'P 1'
#
loop_
_entity.id
_entity.type
_entity.pdbx_description
1 polymer ?
#
loop_
_entity_poly.entity_id
_entity_poly.type
_entity_poly.pdbx_seq_one_letter_code
_entity_poly.pdbx_strand_id
1 'polypeptide(L)'
;MEKKIEDLQQCSMTWNEAQFLRHSVDILSKSRRTMMYTYVFAFYLKRNNHAEIFETNQRELEMATEQLSGYLEQDMDEEDPRTLKQKIQDECRYIEHRRQVLMNHCSEGNEQEIWEFTE
;
A
#
# COMPACT_ATOMS: atom_id res chain seq x y z
N MET A 1 10.94 3.83 14.16
CA MET A 1 11.04 4.82 13.07
C MET A 1 12.14 5.83 13.30
N GLU A 2 12.15 6.51 14.45
CA GLU A 2 13.17 7.51 14.79
C GLU A 2 14.59 6.94 14.72
N LYS A 3 14.81 5.75 15.31
CA LYS A 3 16.08 5.01 15.18
C LYS A 3 16.52 4.79 13.72
N LYS A 4 15.63 4.31 12.84
CA LYS A 4 15.95 4.06 11.42
C LYS A 4 16.23 5.37 10.65
N ILE A 5 15.59 6.47 11.05
CA ILE A 5 15.90 7.82 10.53
C ILE A 5 17.29 8.26 10.98
N GLU A 6 17.66 8.04 12.24
CA GLU A 6 18.99 8.36 12.80
C GLU A 6 20.09 7.52 12.14
N ASP A 7 19.86 6.21 11.96
CA ASP A 7 20.80 5.30 11.29
C ASP A 7 21.05 5.77 9.84
N LEU A 8 20.01 6.22 9.13
CA LEU A 8 20.14 6.74 7.77
C LEU A 8 20.90 8.07 7.71
N GLN A 9 20.76 8.90 8.73
CA GLN A 9 21.52 10.15 8.85
C GLN A 9 23.02 9.89 9.04
N GLN A 10 23.38 8.82 9.77
CA GLN A 10 24.77 8.41 9.92
C GLN A 10 25.39 7.98 8.58
N CYS A 11 24.59 7.49 7.63
CA CYS A 11 25.02 7.15 6.27
C CYS A 11 25.09 8.34 5.29
N SER A 12 25.22 9.58 5.79
CA SER A 12 25.25 10.83 5.00
C SER A 12 23.94 11.23 4.32
N MET A 13 22.79 10.72 4.78
CA MET A 13 21.49 11.16 4.27
C MET A 13 20.94 12.34 5.08
N THR A 14 20.59 13.44 4.42
CA THR A 14 20.09 14.65 5.09
C THR A 14 18.73 14.40 5.76
N TRP A 15 18.38 15.20 6.78
CA TRP A 15 17.06 15.11 7.43
C TRP A 15 15.89 15.26 6.45
N ASN A 16 16.03 16.12 5.43
CA ASN A 16 15.06 16.25 4.34
C ASN A 16 14.93 14.97 3.54
N GLU A 17 16.05 14.28 3.30
CA GLU A 17 16.03 13.00 2.61
C GLU A 17 15.45 11.89 3.48
N ALA A 18 15.57 11.93 4.82
CA ALA A 18 14.93 10.95 5.68
C ALA A 18 13.38 11.11 5.78
N GLN A 19 12.83 12.21 5.25
CA GLN A 19 11.37 12.44 5.23
C GLN A 19 10.61 11.41 4.41
N PHE A 20 11.23 10.76 3.41
CA PHE A 20 10.54 9.73 2.61
C PHE A 20 10.03 8.59 3.50
N LEU A 21 10.76 8.20 4.55
CA LEU A 21 10.32 7.14 5.45
C LEU A 21 9.00 7.46 6.13
N ARG A 22 8.82 8.71 6.58
CA ARG A 22 7.55 9.15 7.19
C ARG A 22 6.42 9.11 6.18
N HIS A 23 6.70 9.54 4.94
CA HIS A 23 5.73 9.48 3.85
C HIS A 23 5.35 8.04 3.49
N SER A 24 6.33 7.13 3.40
CA SER A 24 6.10 5.70 3.13
C SER A 24 5.21 5.06 4.18
N VAL A 25 5.36 5.46 5.44
CA VAL A 25 4.56 4.92 6.55
C VAL A 25 3.14 5.46 6.56
N ASP A 26 2.95 6.71 6.17
CA ASP A 26 1.62 7.28 5.91
C ASP A 26 0.92 6.53 4.77
N ILE A 27 1.61 6.27 3.65
CA ILE A 27 1.08 5.45 2.54
C ILE A 27 0.72 4.05 3.03
N LEU A 28 1.63 3.36 3.74
CA LEU A 28 1.37 2.03 4.28
C LEU A 28 0.13 2.01 5.19
N SER A 29 0.02 3.01 6.08
CA SER A 29 -1.12 3.14 7.01
C SER A 29 -2.44 3.37 6.28
N LYS A 30 -2.43 4.22 5.25
CA LYS A 30 -3.60 4.46 4.39
C LYS A 30 -4.02 3.19 3.64
N SER A 31 -3.06 2.49 3.03
CA SER A 31 -3.34 1.25 2.30
C SER A 31 -3.89 0.17 3.21
N ARG A 32 -3.31 -0.04 4.40
CA ARG A 32 -3.87 -0.96 5.41
C ARG A 32 -5.30 -0.63 5.80
N ARG A 33 -5.60 0.65 5.99
CA ARG A 33 -6.98 1.09 6.28
C ARG A 33 -7.92 0.81 5.11
N THR A 34 -7.50 1.07 3.87
CA THR A 34 -8.27 0.69 2.68
C THR A 34 -8.50 -0.82 2.66
N MET A 35 -7.46 -1.65 2.91
CA MET A 35 -7.60 -3.11 2.94
C MET A 35 -8.60 -3.58 4.00
N MET A 36 -8.59 -3.00 5.20
CA MET A 36 -9.59 -3.34 6.22
C MET A 36 -11.01 -3.15 5.71
N TYR A 37 -11.28 -2.04 5.01
CA TYR A 37 -12.60 -1.78 4.44
C TYR A 37 -12.90 -2.67 3.22
N THR A 38 -11.90 -3.06 2.43
CA THR A 38 -12.13 -3.98 1.30
C THR A 38 -12.55 -5.36 1.77
N TYR A 39 -12.07 -5.85 2.91
CA TYR A 39 -12.58 -7.12 3.48
C TYR A 39 -14.03 -7.01 3.93
N VAL A 40 -14.42 -5.90 4.57
CA VAL A 40 -15.83 -5.68 4.95
C VAL A 40 -16.72 -5.60 3.72
N PHE A 41 -16.28 -4.89 2.68
CA PHE A 41 -16.98 -4.82 1.41
C PHE A 41 -17.11 -6.20 0.75
N ALA A 42 -16.01 -6.95 0.66
CA ALA A 42 -15.97 -8.29 0.08
C ALA A 42 -16.88 -9.28 0.81
N PHE A 43 -16.99 -9.18 2.14
CA PHE A 43 -17.79 -10.07 2.96
C PHE A 43 -19.27 -10.09 2.54
N TYR A 44 -19.83 -8.91 2.24
CA TYR A 44 -21.21 -8.78 1.79
C TYR A 44 -21.35 -8.89 0.27
N LEU A 45 -20.26 -8.89 -0.49
CA LEU A 45 -20.31 -8.81 -1.93
C LEU A 45 -20.76 -10.14 -2.54
N LYS A 46 -21.86 -10.12 -3.30
CA LYS A 46 -22.28 -11.29 -4.06
C LYS A 46 -21.35 -11.51 -5.24
N ARG A 47 -20.96 -12.76 -5.46
CA ARG A 47 -20.02 -13.13 -6.51
C ARG A 47 -20.59 -12.85 -7.91
N ASN A 48 -19.88 -12.01 -8.67
CA ASN A 48 -20.10 -11.72 -10.08
C ASN A 48 -18.76 -11.35 -10.75
N ASN A 49 -18.75 -11.04 -12.04
CA ASN A 49 -17.52 -10.71 -12.77
C ASN A 49 -16.79 -9.48 -12.17
N HIS A 50 -17.51 -8.48 -11.69
CA HIS A 50 -16.92 -7.29 -11.09
C HIS A 50 -16.35 -7.57 -9.70
N ALA A 51 -16.94 -8.52 -8.96
CA ALA A 51 -16.40 -9.03 -7.70
C ALA A 51 -15.05 -9.73 -7.91
N GLU A 52 -14.90 -10.54 -8.96
CA GLU A 52 -13.62 -11.21 -9.26
C GLU A 52 -12.52 -10.20 -9.65
N ILE A 53 -12.87 -9.14 -10.38
CA ILE A 53 -11.96 -8.03 -10.68
C ILE A 53 -11.57 -7.28 -9.39
N PHE A 54 -12.55 -7.01 -8.51
CA PHE A 54 -12.32 -6.39 -7.22
C PHE A 54 -11.37 -7.22 -6.35
N GLU A 55 -11.61 -8.52 -6.21
CA GLU A 55 -10.77 -9.44 -5.43
C GLU A 55 -9.33 -9.51 -5.99
N THR A 56 -9.19 -9.47 -7.31
CA THR A 56 -7.87 -9.40 -7.95
C THR A 56 -7.17 -8.09 -7.61
N ASN A 57 -7.88 -6.96 -7.69
CA ASN A 57 -7.34 -5.66 -7.30
C ASN A 57 -6.96 -5.59 -5.82
N GLN A 58 -7.78 -6.19 -4.94
CA GLN A 58 -7.54 -6.29 -3.51
C GLN A 58 -6.26 -7.09 -3.22
N ARG A 59 -6.11 -8.27 -3.84
CA ARG A 59 -4.92 -9.13 -3.67
C ARG A 59 -3.64 -8.43 -4.12
N GLU A 60 -3.67 -7.73 -5.25
CA GLU A 60 -2.51 -6.98 -5.72
C GLU A 60 -2.13 -5.83 -4.79
N LEU A 61 -3.12 -5.12 -4.22
CA LEU A 61 -2.87 -4.08 -3.22
C LEU A 61 -2.30 -4.67 -1.92
N GLU A 62 -2.80 -5.84 -1.49
CA GLU A 62 -2.32 -6.56 -0.31
C GLU A 62 -0.86 -6.97 -0.46
N MET A 63 -0.51 -7.62 -1.57
CA MET A 63 0.86 -8.03 -1.85
C MET A 63 1.84 -6.84 -1.86
N ALA A 64 1.46 -5.74 -2.52
CA ALA A 64 2.28 -4.52 -2.54
C ALA A 64 2.45 -3.91 -1.13
N THR A 65 1.37 -3.88 -0.36
CA THR A 65 1.36 -3.37 1.03
C THR A 65 2.31 -4.18 1.92
N GLU A 66 2.28 -5.51 1.82
CA GLU A 66 3.17 -6.38 2.58
C GLU A 66 4.63 -6.24 2.14
N GLN A 67 4.88 -6.09 0.84
CA GLN A 67 6.22 -5.84 0.31
C GLN A 67 6.83 -4.53 0.87
N LEU A 68 6.06 -3.43 0.91
CA LEU A 68 6.50 -2.19 1.53
C LEU A 68 6.75 -2.35 3.04
N SER A 69 5.89 -3.09 3.75
CA SER A 69 6.12 -3.37 5.17
C SER A 69 7.44 -4.10 5.37
N GLY A 70 7.72 -5.10 4.54
CA GLY A 70 8.99 -5.84 4.55
C GLY A 70 10.20 -4.92 4.40
N TYR A 71 10.22 -4.03 3.39
CA TYR A 71 11.32 -3.08 3.23
C TYR A 71 11.48 -2.11 4.42
N LEU A 72 10.37 -1.70 5.04
CA LEU A 72 10.40 -0.82 6.19
C LEU A 72 10.87 -1.51 7.47
N GLU A 73 10.67 -2.82 7.58
CA GLU A 73 11.08 -3.67 8.71
C GLU A 73 12.50 -4.24 8.56
N GLN A 74 13.02 -4.33 7.33
CA GLN A 74 14.35 -4.83 7.01
C GLN A 74 15.45 -4.07 7.79
N ASP A 75 16.45 -4.81 8.29
CA ASP A 75 17.60 -4.22 8.96
C ASP A 75 18.48 -3.44 7.97
N MET A 76 19.02 -2.31 8.43
CA MET A 76 19.80 -1.38 7.60
C MET A 76 21.14 -1.94 7.12
N ASP A 77 21.64 -2.99 7.77
CA ASP A 77 22.91 -3.63 7.46
C ASP A 77 22.82 -4.60 6.28
N GLU A 78 21.60 -4.91 5.81
CA GLU A 78 21.35 -5.92 4.80
C GLU A 78 21.43 -5.39 3.35
N GLU A 79 21.31 -4.08 3.13
CA GLU A 79 21.26 -3.49 1.78
C GLU A 79 21.82 -2.05 1.75
N ASP A 80 22.36 -1.63 0.59
CA ASP A 80 22.79 -0.24 0.39
C ASP A 80 21.62 0.75 0.64
N PRO A 81 21.79 1.77 1.51
CA PRO A 81 20.72 2.70 1.86
C PRO A 81 20.08 3.42 0.66
N ARG A 82 20.83 3.64 -0.43
CA ARG A 82 20.28 4.31 -1.64
C ARG A 82 19.40 3.37 -2.42
N THR A 83 19.82 2.11 -2.57
CA THR A 83 19.00 1.05 -3.16
C THR A 83 17.71 0.83 -2.38
N LEU A 84 17.80 0.72 -1.05
CA LEU A 84 16.63 0.55 -0.19
C LEU A 84 15.66 1.73 -0.31
N LYS A 85 16.17 2.98 -0.30
CA LYS A 85 15.37 4.19 -0.53
C LYS A 85 14.64 4.14 -1.87
N GLN A 86 15.32 3.75 -2.94
CA GLN A 86 14.71 3.67 -4.26
C GLN A 86 13.57 2.63 -4.29
N LYS A 87 13.81 1.42 -3.77
CA LYS A 87 12.79 0.37 -3.66
C LYS A 87 11.56 0.83 -2.87
N ILE A 88 11.78 1.46 -1.71
CA ILE A 88 10.69 1.99 -0.88
C ILE A 88 9.87 3.03 -1.66
N GLN A 89 10.53 3.95 -2.38
CA GLN A 89 9.84 4.98 -3.15
C GLN A 89 9.07 4.40 -4.35
N ASP A 90 9.65 3.43 -5.04
CA ASP A 90 8.99 2.71 -6.15
C ASP A 90 7.74 1.97 -5.64
N GLU A 91 7.87 1.23 -4.54
CA GLU A 91 6.76 0.49 -3.94
C GLU A 91 5.65 1.44 -3.45
N CYS A 92 6.01 2.57 -2.84
CA CYS A 92 5.05 3.59 -2.43
C CYS A 92 4.21 4.12 -3.61
N ARG A 93 4.85 4.39 -4.76
CA ARG A 93 4.16 4.83 -5.97
C ARG A 93 3.23 3.75 -6.51
N TYR A 94 3.69 2.50 -6.50
CA TYR A 94 2.91 1.37 -6.98
C TYR A 94 1.67 1.12 -6.10
N ILE A 95 1.83 1.09 -4.77
CA ILE A 95 0.73 0.95 -3.82
C ILE A 95 -0.33 2.02 -4.02
N GLU A 96 0.07 3.29 -4.13
CA GLU A 96 -0.89 4.38 -4.25
C GLU A 96 -1.67 4.30 -5.58
N HIS A 97 -1.00 3.87 -6.66
CA HIS A 97 -1.66 3.57 -7.93
C HIS A 97 -2.64 2.40 -7.81
N ARG A 98 -2.23 1.27 -7.22
CA ARG A 98 -3.10 0.10 -7.00
C ARG A 98 -4.31 0.44 -6.13
N ARG A 99 -4.10 1.23 -5.09
CA ARG A 99 -5.17 1.74 -4.22
C ARG A 99 -6.15 2.58 -5.01
N GLN A 100 -5.67 3.47 -5.88
CA GLN A 100 -6.53 4.29 -6.73
C GLN A 100 -7.33 3.44 -7.74
N VAL A 101 -6.70 2.45 -8.39
CA VAL A 101 -7.38 1.52 -9.31
C VAL A 101 -8.50 0.78 -8.59
N LEU A 102 -8.24 0.25 -7.39
CA LEU A 102 -9.25 -0.42 -6.57
C LEU A 102 -10.42 0.51 -6.22
N MET A 103 -10.12 1.72 -5.74
CA MET A 103 -11.15 2.68 -5.33
C MET A 103 -11.99 3.17 -6.52
N ASN A 104 -11.36 3.38 -7.68
CA ASN A 104 -12.05 3.77 -8.90
C ASN A 104 -13.01 2.67 -9.36
N HIS A 105 -12.57 1.40 -9.36
CA HIS A 105 -13.44 0.26 -9.68
C HIS A 105 -14.65 0.17 -8.75
N CYS A 106 -14.43 0.39 -7.44
CA CYS A 106 -15.52 0.46 -6.46
C CYS A 106 -16.52 1.59 -6.76
N SER A 107 -16.02 2.79 -7.05
CA SER A 107 -16.84 3.96 -7.37
C SER A 107 -17.65 3.75 -8.64
N GLU A 108 -17.00 3.28 -9.71
CA GLU A 108 -17.65 2.99 -10.99
C GLU A 108 -18.75 1.93 -10.83
N GLY A 109 -18.47 0.85 -10.09
CA GLY A 109 -19.48 -0.18 -9.81
C GLY A 109 -20.66 0.35 -8.99
N ASN A 110 -20.44 1.36 -8.14
CA ASN A 110 -21.52 2.00 -7.39
C ASN A 110 -22.35 2.94 -8.28
N GLU A 111 -21.73 3.71 -9.15
CA GLU A 111 -22.40 4.60 -10.11
C GLU A 111 -23.27 3.84 -11.13
N GLN A 112 -22.84 2.64 -11.50
CA GLN A 112 -23.55 1.76 -12.43
C GLN A 112 -24.49 0.76 -11.75
N GLU A 113 -24.64 0.83 -10.42
CA GLU A 113 -25.46 -0.10 -9.62
C GLU A 113 -25.11 -1.59 -9.86
N ILE A 114 -23.82 -1.88 -10.09
CA ILE A 114 -23.30 -3.22 -10.37
C ILE A 114 -23.24 -4.09 -9.10
N TRP A 115 -23.06 -3.46 -7.94
CA TRP A 115 -22.83 -4.19 -6.70
C TRP A 115 -24.11 -4.79 -6.14
N GLU A 116 -24.15 -6.12 -6.09
CA GLU A 116 -25.16 -6.88 -5.38
C GLU A 116 -24.59 -7.35 -4.05
N PHE A 117 -25.35 -7.19 -2.96
CA PHE A 117 -24.94 -7.60 -1.63
C PHE A 117 -25.83 -8.71 -1.07
N THR A 118 -25.22 -9.63 -0.34
CA THR A 118 -25.95 -10.64 0.45
C THR A 118 -26.49 -10.01 1.73
N GLU A 119 -27.72 -10.36 2.13
CA GLU A 119 -28.33 -9.99 3.42
C GLU A 119 -27.61 -10.62 4.62
#